data_AF-A0A1J5PGE3-F1
#
_entry.id   AF-A0A1J5PGE3-F1
#
_cell.length_a   1.000
_cell.length_b   1.000
_cell.length_c   1.000
_cell.angle_alpha   90.00
_cell.angle_beta   90.00
_cell.angle_gamma   90.00
#
_symmetry.space_group_name_H-M   'P 1'
#
loop_
_entity.id
_entity.type
_entity.pdbx_description
1 polymer ?
#
loop_
_entity_poly.entity_id
_entity_poly.type
_entity_poly.pdbx_seq_one_letter_code
_entity_poly.pdbx_strand_id
1 'polypeptide(L)'
;MEGGLVPRSLLTNKDVGGTSVGRDELRQLFGKREGAIFDNPKPTGLIKKLINISGLNGNDIALDFFSGSGTTADAIIQLNANDGGRRKFILVQLPELSDEKSEAFKAGYKTIADITKDRIRLAGQKIKALSPLTALNLDIGFRVLKIDSSNMKDVYYTPDAVKQGDLLAQVDNIREDRTPEDFLFQVLLDWGVDLALPITQETIASKNVFFVDGNALAACFETGINEEFVKALATRHPLRAVFRDAGFGSDSVKINIEQIFKLISPTTEVKSI
;
A
#
# COMPACT_ATOMS: atom_id res chain seq x y z
N MET A 1 50.16 12.48 28.03
CA MET A 1 48.90 12.35 27.29
C MET A 1 49.14 11.33 26.20
N GLU A 2 48.78 10.07 26.43
CA GLU A 2 48.79 9.06 25.38
C GLU A 2 47.84 9.52 24.27
N GLY A 3 48.36 9.59 23.04
CA GLY A 3 47.58 9.98 21.88
C GLY A 3 46.47 8.96 21.65
N GLY A 4 45.25 9.31 22.06
CA GLY A 4 44.07 8.50 21.81
C GLY A 4 43.92 8.24 20.31
N LEU A 5 43.77 6.97 19.94
CA LEU A 5 43.48 6.57 18.58
C LEU A 5 42.24 7.32 18.07
N VAL A 6 42.36 7.95 16.90
CA VAL A 6 41.23 8.64 16.26
C VAL A 6 40.14 7.59 15.95
N PRO A 7 38.86 7.85 16.30
CA PRO A 7 37.77 6.95 15.98
C PRO A 7 37.72 6.69 14.47
N ARG A 8 37.83 5.41 14.06
CA ARG A 8 37.79 5.03 12.63
C ARG A 8 36.38 5.04 12.05
N SER A 9 35.36 4.86 12.88
CA SER A 9 33.95 4.83 12.49
C SER A 9 33.06 5.18 13.69
N LEU A 10 31.98 5.92 13.43
CA LEU A 10 30.88 6.13 14.38
C LEU A 10 29.91 4.94 14.43
N LEU A 11 30.01 4.03 13.45
CA LEU A 11 29.22 2.81 13.33
C LEU A 11 30.16 1.61 13.52
N THR A 12 30.38 1.22 14.76
CA THR A 12 31.27 0.09 15.06
C THR A 12 30.54 -1.24 14.84
N ASN A 13 31.26 -2.28 14.43
CA ASN A 13 30.66 -3.61 14.23
C ASN A 13 29.96 -4.14 15.49
N LYS A 14 30.43 -3.76 16.68
CA LYS A 14 29.80 -4.10 17.96
C LYS A 14 28.40 -3.49 18.09
N ASP A 15 28.20 -2.27 17.58
CA ASP A 15 26.96 -1.52 17.75
C ASP A 15 25.92 -1.85 16.67
N VAL A 16 26.37 -2.02 15.42
CA VAL A 16 25.47 -2.13 14.26
C VAL A 16 25.43 -3.53 13.64
N GLY A 17 26.38 -4.39 13.99
CA GLY A 17 26.56 -5.69 13.34
C GLY A 17 27.16 -5.58 11.95
N GLY A 18 27.66 -6.72 11.46
CA GLY A 18 28.24 -6.86 10.12
C GLY A 18 27.39 -7.76 9.22
N THR A 19 27.93 -8.10 8.05
CA THR A 19 27.25 -8.96 7.06
C THR A 19 26.92 -10.36 7.59
N SER A 20 27.69 -10.90 8.54
CA SER A 20 27.35 -12.18 9.20
C SER A 20 26.08 -12.05 10.05
N VAL A 21 25.97 -10.98 10.85
CA VAL A 21 24.82 -10.72 11.71
C VAL A 21 23.54 -10.60 10.89
N GLY A 22 23.55 -9.84 9.80
CA GLY A 22 22.36 -9.72 8.93
C GLY A 22 21.93 -11.06 8.34
N ARG A 23 22.90 -11.90 7.92
CA ARG A 23 22.61 -13.26 7.41
C ARG A 23 22.03 -14.16 8.49
N ASP A 24 22.57 -14.12 9.70
CA ASP A 24 22.10 -14.91 10.82
C ASP A 24 20.70 -14.50 11.28
N GLU A 25 20.42 -13.20 11.37
CA GLU A 25 19.09 -12.65 11.67
C GLU A 25 18.05 -13.17 10.69
N LEU A 26 18.34 -13.07 9.39
CA LEU A 26 17.43 -13.55 8.34
C LEU A 26 17.26 -15.06 8.39
N ARG A 27 18.35 -15.82 8.55
CA ARG A 27 18.30 -17.28 8.64
C ARG A 27 17.46 -17.74 9.83
N GLN A 28 17.56 -17.05 10.98
CA GLN A 28 16.73 -17.33 12.15
C GLN A 28 15.24 -17.06 11.88
N LEU A 29 14.91 -15.94 11.22
CA LEU A 29 13.53 -15.60 10.86
C LEU A 29 12.88 -16.64 9.95
N PHE A 30 13.63 -17.17 8.99
CA PHE A 30 13.12 -18.14 8.00
C PHE A 30 13.24 -19.61 8.46
N GLY A 31 13.57 -19.87 9.74
CA GLY A 31 13.55 -21.21 10.32
C GLY A 31 14.80 -22.06 10.04
N LYS A 32 15.96 -21.43 9.86
CA LYS A 32 17.26 -22.11 9.64
C LYS A 32 17.26 -23.08 8.45
N ARG A 33 16.55 -22.74 7.38
CA ARG A 33 16.58 -23.44 6.10
C ARG A 33 18.02 -23.69 5.63
N GLU A 34 18.21 -24.73 4.84
CA GLU A 34 19.46 -24.98 4.14
C GLU A 34 19.72 -23.84 3.15
N GLY A 35 20.92 -23.26 3.22
CA GLY A 35 21.36 -22.11 2.40
C GLY A 35 20.68 -20.77 2.70
N ALA A 36 21.08 -19.75 1.94
CA ALA A 36 20.66 -18.36 2.13
C ALA A 36 19.43 -18.04 1.28
N ILE A 37 18.37 -17.51 1.91
CA ILE A 37 17.18 -16.99 1.20
C ILE A 37 17.46 -15.63 0.56
N PHE A 38 18.41 -14.86 1.07
CA PHE A 38 18.81 -13.59 0.49
C PHE A 38 20.30 -13.35 0.76
N ASP A 39 21.00 -12.82 -0.24
CA ASP A 39 22.43 -12.54 -0.13
C ASP A 39 22.68 -11.17 0.50
N ASN A 40 23.56 -11.15 1.51
CA ASN A 40 24.03 -9.93 2.16
C ASN A 40 22.92 -8.97 2.67
N PRO A 41 21.89 -9.46 3.38
CA PRO A 41 20.92 -8.59 4.03
C PRO A 41 21.65 -7.67 5.01
N LYS A 42 21.18 -6.41 5.11
CA LYS A 42 21.72 -5.49 6.13
C LYS A 42 21.32 -6.01 7.52
N PRO A 43 22.15 -5.82 8.55
CA PRO A 43 21.78 -6.14 9.91
C PRO A 43 20.76 -5.11 10.43
N THR A 44 19.77 -5.55 11.20
CA THR A 44 18.74 -4.64 11.76
C THR A 44 19.34 -3.61 12.70
N GLY A 45 20.42 -3.95 13.43
CA GLY A 45 21.14 -3.04 14.32
C GLY A 45 21.63 -1.77 13.61
N LEU A 46 22.14 -1.90 12.38
CA LEU A 46 22.53 -0.77 11.54
C LEU A 46 21.35 0.16 11.25
N ILE A 47 20.23 -0.39 10.76
CA ILE A 47 19.08 0.42 10.38
C ILE A 47 18.46 1.09 11.61
N LYS A 48 18.34 0.38 12.74
CA LYS A 48 17.88 0.97 14.00
C LYS A 48 18.74 2.14 14.46
N LYS A 49 20.07 2.00 14.34
CA LYS A 49 21.01 3.08 14.69
C LYS A 49 20.80 4.30 13.79
N LEU A 50 20.61 4.11 12.49
CA LEU A 50 20.35 5.20 11.54
C LEU A 50 19.02 5.91 11.82
N ILE A 51 17.95 5.14 12.09
CA ILE A 51 16.63 5.67 12.46
C ILE A 51 16.71 6.52 13.73
N ASN A 52 17.45 6.05 14.74
CA ASN A 52 17.63 6.80 15.98
C ASN A 52 18.46 8.08 15.76
N ILE A 53 19.50 8.03 14.92
CA ILE A 53 20.31 9.21 14.59
C ILE A 53 19.48 10.24 13.82
N SER A 54 18.61 9.80 12.91
CA SER A 54 17.75 10.72 12.15
C SER A 54 16.65 11.36 13.01
N GLY A 55 16.47 10.90 14.26
CA GLY A 55 15.43 11.41 15.15
C GLY A 55 14.02 10.98 14.77
N LEU A 56 13.86 9.93 13.96
CA LEU A 56 12.56 9.46 13.49
C LEU A 56 11.74 8.96 14.69
N ASN A 57 10.57 9.55 14.95
CA ASN A 57 9.78 9.27 16.14
C ASN A 57 8.27 9.32 15.86
N GLY A 58 7.47 9.03 16.89
CA GLY A 58 6.02 9.18 16.81
C GLY A 58 5.39 8.45 15.61
N ASN A 59 4.77 9.21 14.72
CA ASN A 59 4.08 8.75 13.51
C ASN A 59 4.87 9.04 12.21
N ASP A 60 6.15 9.37 12.31
CA ASP A 60 6.98 9.67 11.14
C ASP A 60 7.09 8.48 10.19
N ILE A 61 7.39 8.77 8.92
CA ILE A 61 7.45 7.78 7.84
C ILE A 61 8.90 7.59 7.38
N ALA A 62 9.39 6.36 7.39
CA ALA A 62 10.63 5.99 6.71
C ALA A 62 10.34 5.52 5.28
N LEU A 63 11.07 6.05 4.30
CA LEU A 63 11.03 5.59 2.91
C LEU A 63 12.32 4.85 2.58
N ASP A 64 12.20 3.63 2.06
CA ASP A 64 13.31 2.86 1.49
C ASP A 64 12.89 2.27 0.14
N PHE A 65 13.37 2.89 -0.93
CA PHE A 65 13.05 2.53 -2.30
C PHE A 65 14.02 1.50 -2.92
N PHE A 66 14.92 0.94 -2.10
CA PHE A 66 15.79 -0.20 -2.42
C PHE A 66 15.71 -1.25 -1.31
N SER A 67 14.47 -1.64 -0.98
CA SER A 67 14.17 -2.39 0.23
C SER A 67 14.88 -3.73 0.35
N GLY A 68 15.20 -4.40 -0.77
CA GLY A 68 15.90 -5.67 -0.81
C GLY A 68 15.24 -6.70 0.10
N SER A 69 15.97 -7.22 1.08
CA SER A 69 15.40 -8.18 2.04
C SER A 69 14.29 -7.62 2.96
N GLY A 70 14.06 -6.31 3.02
CA GLY A 70 13.05 -5.70 3.92
C GLY A 70 13.56 -5.38 5.32
N THR A 71 14.88 -5.14 5.46
CA THR A 71 15.51 -4.88 6.77
C THR A 71 14.96 -3.61 7.44
N THR A 72 14.61 -2.59 6.65
CA THR A 72 14.11 -1.31 7.17
C THR A 72 12.78 -1.47 7.91
N ALA A 73 11.79 -2.17 7.33
CA ALA A 73 10.54 -2.45 8.02
C ALA A 73 10.73 -3.34 9.25
N ASP A 74 11.56 -4.38 9.15
CA ASP A 74 11.90 -5.25 10.29
C ASP A 74 12.47 -4.42 11.48
N ALA A 75 13.43 -3.53 11.20
CA ALA A 75 13.99 -2.62 12.19
C ALA A 75 12.94 -1.68 12.80
N ILE A 76 12.04 -1.12 12.00
CA ILE A 76 10.98 -0.21 12.46
C ILE A 76 9.96 -0.93 13.34
N ILE A 77 9.50 -2.12 12.95
CA ILE A 77 8.56 -2.90 13.76
C ILE A 77 9.22 -3.25 15.10
N GLN A 78 10.50 -3.63 15.10
CA GLN A 78 11.24 -3.88 16.34
C GLN A 78 11.40 -2.62 17.22
N LEU A 79 11.64 -1.45 16.64
CA LEU A 79 11.72 -0.20 17.40
C LEU A 79 10.36 0.16 18.01
N ASN A 80 9.28 0.14 17.22
CA ASN A 80 7.93 0.41 17.70
C ASN A 80 7.51 -0.55 18.81
N ALA A 81 7.92 -1.82 18.74
CA ALA A 81 7.67 -2.79 19.81
C ALA A 81 8.45 -2.48 21.09
N ASN A 82 9.66 -1.96 20.96
CA ASN A 82 10.54 -1.66 22.09
C ASN A 82 10.15 -0.36 22.81
N ASP A 83 9.76 0.68 22.07
CA ASP A 83 9.50 2.02 22.62
C ASP A 83 8.03 2.44 22.60
N GLY A 84 7.13 1.58 22.12
CA GLY A 84 5.70 1.89 21.97
C GLY A 84 5.39 2.90 20.87
N GLY A 85 6.35 3.19 19.99
CA GLY A 85 6.20 4.09 18.86
C GLY A 85 5.27 3.58 17.76
N ARG A 86 4.95 4.45 16.80
CA ARG A 86 4.04 4.17 15.67
C ARG A 86 4.64 4.63 14.35
N ARG A 87 5.97 4.51 14.22
CA ARG A 87 6.69 4.87 12.99
C ARG A 87 6.16 4.03 11.85
N LYS A 88 5.90 4.67 10.72
CA LYS A 88 5.41 4.03 9.50
C LYS A 88 6.56 3.78 8.54
N PHE A 89 6.36 2.92 7.56
CA PHE A 89 7.33 2.68 6.50
C PHE A 89 6.67 2.58 5.14
N ILE A 90 7.39 3.03 4.12
CA ILE A 90 7.10 2.79 2.71
C ILE A 90 8.32 2.10 2.12
N LEU A 91 8.11 0.92 1.55
CA LEU A 91 9.15 0.13 0.91
C LEU A 91 8.83 -0.03 -0.57
N VAL A 92 9.82 0.21 -1.42
CA VAL A 92 9.73 -0.12 -2.85
C VAL A 92 10.73 -1.22 -3.16
N GLN A 93 10.26 -2.24 -3.89
CA GLN A 93 11.06 -3.34 -4.39
C GLN A 93 10.66 -3.63 -5.83
N LEU A 94 11.63 -3.65 -6.73
CA LEU A 94 11.41 -4.17 -8.08
C LEU A 94 11.04 -5.66 -7.97
N PRO A 95 10.07 -6.17 -8.77
CA PRO A 95 9.73 -7.58 -8.84
C PRO A 95 10.79 -8.38 -9.62
N GLU A 96 12.06 -8.23 -9.23
CA GLU A 96 13.19 -8.96 -9.79
C GLU A 96 13.04 -10.44 -9.51
N LEU A 97 13.17 -11.26 -10.56
CA LEU A 97 13.07 -12.72 -10.47
C LEU A 97 14.24 -13.27 -9.65
N SER A 98 13.93 -14.22 -8.78
CA SER A 98 14.96 -14.99 -8.08
C SER A 98 15.63 -15.99 -9.05
N ASP A 99 16.94 -16.22 -8.88
CA ASP A 99 17.64 -17.26 -9.64
C ASP A 99 16.99 -18.62 -9.37
N GLU A 100 16.60 -19.34 -10.43
CA GLU A 100 15.92 -20.64 -10.34
C GLU A 100 16.73 -21.69 -9.55
N LYS A 101 18.05 -21.54 -9.48
CA LYS A 101 18.94 -22.42 -8.72
C LYS A 101 19.07 -22.04 -7.25
N SER A 102 18.62 -20.84 -6.86
CA SER A 102 18.72 -20.32 -5.50
C SER A 102 17.82 -21.08 -4.52
N GLU A 103 18.19 -21.08 -3.25
CA GLU A 103 17.35 -21.63 -2.18
C GLU A 103 16.06 -20.83 -2.01
N ALA A 104 16.08 -19.53 -2.33
CA ALA A 104 14.88 -18.69 -2.33
C ALA A 104 13.84 -19.22 -3.33
N PHE A 105 14.26 -19.53 -4.56
CA PHE A 105 13.36 -20.05 -5.59
C PHE A 105 12.83 -21.44 -5.22
N LYS A 106 13.70 -22.34 -4.72
CA LYS A 106 13.30 -23.66 -4.21
C LYS A 106 12.31 -23.57 -3.04
N ALA A 107 12.43 -22.51 -2.23
CA ALA A 107 11.52 -22.18 -1.14
C ALA A 107 10.17 -21.58 -1.59
N GLY A 108 9.97 -21.34 -2.89
CA GLY A 108 8.74 -20.80 -3.46
C GLY A 108 8.76 -19.27 -3.68
N TYR A 109 9.88 -18.60 -3.41
CA TYR A 109 10.02 -17.17 -3.65
C TYR A 109 10.40 -16.93 -5.11
N LYS A 110 9.42 -16.50 -5.93
CA LYS A 110 9.64 -16.23 -7.36
C LYS A 110 10.35 -14.90 -7.58
N THR A 111 10.11 -13.93 -6.71
CA THR A 111 10.71 -12.60 -6.79
C THR A 111 11.37 -12.19 -5.48
N ILE A 112 12.32 -11.25 -5.55
CA ILE A 112 12.90 -10.62 -4.36
C ILE A 112 11.80 -9.98 -3.50
N ALA A 113 10.80 -9.35 -4.11
CA ALA A 113 9.67 -8.76 -3.41
C ALA A 113 8.89 -9.78 -2.56
N ASP A 114 8.83 -11.05 -2.97
CA ASP A 114 8.22 -12.11 -2.18
C ASP A 114 8.98 -12.37 -0.87
N ILE A 115 10.31 -12.35 -0.94
CA ILE A 115 11.21 -12.48 0.22
C ILE A 115 11.01 -11.28 1.16
N THR A 116 10.96 -10.07 0.62
CA THR A 116 10.72 -8.83 1.37
C THR A 116 9.42 -8.91 2.17
N LYS A 117 8.31 -9.27 1.50
CA LYS A 117 6.97 -9.38 2.13
C LYS A 117 6.98 -10.42 3.25
N ASP A 118 7.59 -11.58 3.02
CA ASP A 118 7.64 -12.64 4.02
C ASP A 118 8.53 -12.29 5.21
N ARG A 119 9.68 -11.63 5.00
CA ARG A 119 10.50 -11.13 6.12
C ARG A 119 9.68 -10.22 7.03
N ILE A 120 8.92 -9.27 6.46
CA ILE A 120 8.10 -8.33 7.24
C ILE A 120 7.05 -9.07 8.06
N ARG A 121 6.32 -10.02 7.44
CA ARG A 121 5.32 -10.85 8.13
C ARG A 121 5.95 -11.64 9.27
N LEU A 122 7.03 -12.35 8.99
CA LEU A 122 7.72 -13.20 9.97
C LEU A 122 8.31 -12.37 11.12
N ALA A 123 8.87 -11.20 10.85
CA ALA A 123 9.39 -10.29 11.86
C ALA A 123 8.28 -9.82 12.81
N GLY A 124 7.16 -9.32 12.26
CA GLY A 124 6.02 -8.89 13.06
C GLY A 124 5.41 -10.03 13.89
N GLN A 125 5.22 -11.21 13.29
CA GLN A 125 4.71 -12.39 13.98
C GLN A 125 5.63 -12.86 15.10
N LYS A 126 6.95 -12.89 14.86
CA LYS A 126 7.96 -13.27 15.87
C LYS A 126 7.88 -12.34 17.08
N ILE A 127 7.75 -11.04 16.87
CA ILE A 127 7.64 -10.06 17.97
C ILE A 127 6.36 -10.27 18.77
N LYS A 128 5.21 -10.44 18.09
CA LYS A 128 3.94 -10.73 18.78
C LYS A 128 3.99 -12.04 19.58
N ALA A 129 4.64 -13.07 19.06
CA ALA A 129 4.80 -14.35 19.75
C ALA A 129 5.72 -14.26 20.99
N LEU A 130 6.79 -13.46 20.92
CA LEU A 130 7.75 -13.30 22.02
C LEU A 130 7.26 -12.36 23.11
N SER A 131 6.34 -11.43 22.81
CA SER A 131 5.90 -10.42 23.77
C SER A 131 4.39 -10.12 23.68
N PRO A 132 3.52 -11.09 24.02
CA PRO A 132 2.08 -10.96 23.81
C PRO A 132 1.44 -9.78 24.55
N LEU A 133 1.96 -9.43 25.73
CA LEU A 133 1.41 -8.37 26.59
C LEU A 133 1.83 -6.97 26.15
N THR A 134 3.08 -6.77 25.72
CA THR A 134 3.58 -5.46 25.29
C THR A 134 3.34 -5.19 23.81
N ALA A 135 3.11 -6.21 22.99
CA ALA A 135 2.82 -6.09 21.57
C ALA A 135 1.32 -6.08 21.22
N LEU A 136 0.42 -5.95 22.20
CA LEU A 136 -1.03 -6.01 21.97
C LEU A 136 -1.51 -4.97 20.94
N ASN A 137 -0.97 -3.75 21.02
CA ASN A 137 -1.28 -2.64 20.12
C ASN A 137 -0.22 -2.44 19.03
N LEU A 138 0.70 -3.38 18.85
CA LEU A 138 1.72 -3.29 17.82
C LEU A 138 1.09 -3.51 16.44
N ASP A 139 1.16 -2.49 15.60
CA ASP A 139 0.84 -2.61 14.19
C ASP A 139 1.99 -3.33 13.46
N ILE A 140 1.65 -4.49 12.90
CA ILE A 140 2.54 -5.30 12.04
C ILE A 140 1.96 -5.44 10.63
N GLY A 141 0.84 -4.77 10.38
CA GLY A 141 0.16 -4.77 9.10
C GLY A 141 0.93 -3.95 8.08
N PHE A 142 0.78 -4.33 6.82
CA PHE A 142 1.23 -3.54 5.70
C PHE A 142 0.37 -3.87 4.49
N ARG A 143 0.22 -2.89 3.60
CA ARG A 143 -0.48 -3.06 2.33
C ARG A 143 0.54 -3.27 1.23
N VAL A 144 0.24 -4.18 0.30
CA VAL A 144 1.09 -4.42 -0.88
C VAL A 144 0.37 -3.86 -2.10
N LEU A 145 1.03 -2.93 -2.78
CA LEU A 145 0.57 -2.35 -4.03
C LEU A 145 1.56 -2.73 -5.13
N LYS A 146 1.06 -2.83 -6.36
CA LYS A 146 1.86 -3.10 -7.55
C LYS A 146 1.58 -2.02 -8.58
N ILE A 147 2.61 -1.64 -9.31
CA ILE A 147 2.45 -0.77 -10.47
C ILE A 147 1.95 -1.66 -11.62
N ASP A 148 0.88 -1.21 -12.27
CA ASP A 148 0.32 -1.80 -13.49
C ASP A 148 0.19 -0.68 -14.54
N SER A 149 -0.14 -1.08 -15.77
CA SER A 149 -0.60 -0.21 -16.84
C SER A 149 -1.88 0.55 -16.47
N SER A 150 -2.17 1.62 -17.21
CA SER A 150 -3.34 2.49 -16.98
C SER A 150 -4.65 1.70 -16.86
N ASN A 151 -5.59 2.20 -16.05
CA ASN A 151 -6.96 1.69 -15.98
C ASN A 151 -7.78 2.08 -17.22
N MET A 152 -7.30 3.04 -17.99
CA MET A 152 -7.94 3.52 -19.21
C MET A 152 -7.52 2.67 -20.41
N LYS A 153 -8.43 2.49 -21.37
CA LYS A 153 -8.12 1.93 -22.69
C LYS A 153 -7.13 2.87 -23.39
N ASP A 154 -6.15 2.28 -24.08
CA ASP A 154 -5.22 3.00 -24.92
C ASP A 154 -5.94 3.48 -26.18
N VAL A 155 -6.50 4.68 -26.11
CA VAL A 155 -7.24 5.28 -27.23
C VAL A 155 -6.26 5.99 -28.17
N TYR A 156 -5.47 5.22 -28.92
CA TYR A 156 -4.64 5.74 -30.01
C TYR A 156 -5.40 5.69 -31.33
N TYR A 157 -6.21 6.71 -31.61
CA TYR A 157 -6.70 6.94 -32.97
C TYR A 157 -6.53 8.39 -33.39
N THR A 158 -6.21 8.60 -34.66
CA THR A 158 -6.40 9.90 -35.30
C THR A 158 -7.90 10.04 -35.64
N PRO A 159 -8.48 11.25 -35.59
CA PRO A 159 -9.90 11.47 -35.90
C PRO A 159 -10.34 10.84 -37.23
N ASP A 160 -9.43 10.78 -38.21
CA ASP A 160 -9.68 10.26 -39.55
C ASP A 160 -9.71 8.71 -39.64
N ALA A 161 -9.29 8.01 -38.58
CA ALA A 161 -9.24 6.54 -38.52
C ALA A 161 -10.46 5.90 -37.84
N VAL A 162 -11.35 6.69 -37.22
CA VAL A 162 -12.52 6.19 -36.48
C VAL A 162 -13.66 5.87 -37.44
N LYS A 163 -14.18 4.64 -37.40
CA LYS A 163 -15.40 4.27 -38.15
C LYS A 163 -16.61 4.41 -37.23
N GLN A 164 -17.77 4.73 -37.80
CA GLN A 164 -19.02 4.91 -37.05
C GLN A 164 -19.40 3.69 -36.19
N GLY A 165 -19.02 2.48 -36.61
CA GLY A 165 -19.22 1.24 -35.84
C GLY A 165 -18.36 1.13 -34.58
N ASP A 166 -17.25 1.86 -34.50
CA ASP A 166 -16.35 1.86 -33.34
C ASP A 166 -16.83 2.80 -32.22
N LEU A 167 -17.77 3.71 -32.52
CA LEU A 167 -18.30 4.70 -31.57
C LEU A 167 -18.98 4.04 -30.35
N LEU A 168 -19.66 2.91 -30.55
CA LEU A 168 -20.32 2.19 -29.46
C LEU A 168 -19.31 1.50 -28.52
N ALA A 169 -18.15 1.09 -29.05
CA ALA A 169 -17.07 0.50 -28.26
C ALA A 169 -16.20 1.54 -27.52
N GLN A 170 -16.31 2.82 -27.91
CA GLN A 170 -15.62 3.98 -27.33
C GLN A 170 -16.42 4.67 -26.21
N VAL A 171 -17.62 4.19 -25.88
CA VAL A 171 -18.42 4.73 -24.77
C VAL A 171 -17.79 4.38 -23.41
N ASP A 172 -17.17 3.20 -23.33
CA ASP A 172 -16.49 2.74 -22.11
C ASP A 172 -14.96 2.78 -22.31
N ASN A 173 -14.34 3.84 -21.79
CA ASN A 173 -12.90 4.06 -21.86
C ASN A 173 -12.12 3.31 -20.78
N ILE A 174 -12.78 2.45 -20.01
CA ILE A 174 -12.15 1.65 -18.96
C ILE A 174 -11.81 0.26 -19.50
N ARG A 175 -10.64 -0.25 -19.12
CA ARG A 175 -10.25 -1.63 -19.44
C ARG A 175 -11.09 -2.64 -18.66
N GLU A 176 -11.53 -3.70 -19.34
CA GLU A 176 -12.42 -4.72 -18.78
C GLU A 176 -11.74 -5.64 -17.77
N ASP A 177 -10.42 -5.71 -17.76
CA ASP A 177 -9.61 -6.52 -16.84
C ASP A 177 -9.34 -5.84 -15.48
N ARG A 178 -9.94 -4.67 -15.22
CA ARG A 178 -9.71 -3.88 -14.00
C ARG A 178 -10.76 -4.13 -12.93
N THR A 179 -10.29 -4.19 -11.69
CA THR A 179 -11.11 -4.42 -10.51
C THR A 179 -11.62 -3.10 -9.92
N PRO A 180 -12.77 -3.09 -9.21
CA PRO A 180 -13.25 -1.91 -8.48
C PRO A 180 -12.18 -1.28 -7.58
N GLU A 181 -11.34 -2.10 -6.98
CA GLU A 181 -10.23 -1.68 -6.12
C GLU A 181 -9.14 -0.93 -6.92
N ASP A 182 -8.84 -1.32 -8.16
CA ASP A 182 -7.86 -0.60 -9.00
C ASP A 182 -8.28 0.85 -9.24
N PHE A 183 -9.58 1.09 -9.43
CA PHE A 183 -10.14 2.44 -9.54
C PHE A 183 -10.09 3.18 -8.21
N LEU A 184 -10.40 2.49 -7.11
CA LEU A 184 -10.31 3.09 -5.77
C LEU A 184 -8.89 3.61 -5.51
N PHE A 185 -7.86 2.81 -5.76
CA PHE A 185 -6.48 3.23 -5.54
C PHE A 185 -6.03 4.35 -6.48
N GLN A 186 -6.50 4.36 -7.73
CA GLN A 186 -6.27 5.50 -8.62
C GLN A 186 -6.91 6.77 -8.07
N VAL A 187 -8.17 6.72 -7.64
CA VAL A 187 -8.89 7.86 -7.06
C VAL A 187 -8.20 8.37 -5.80
N LEU A 188 -7.72 7.48 -4.93
CA LEU A 188 -6.99 7.85 -3.73
C LEU A 188 -5.70 8.63 -4.07
N LEU A 189 -4.97 8.19 -5.11
CA LEU A 189 -3.78 8.88 -5.59
C LEU A 189 -4.11 10.24 -6.21
N ASP A 190 -5.10 10.30 -7.11
CA ASP A 190 -5.52 11.53 -7.80
C ASP A 190 -5.96 12.62 -6.81
N TRP A 191 -6.51 12.21 -5.67
CA TRP A 191 -7.03 13.11 -4.63
C TRP A 191 -6.09 13.29 -3.44
N GLY A 192 -4.87 12.75 -3.53
CA GLY A 192 -3.85 12.88 -2.49
C GLY A 192 -4.27 12.30 -1.13
N VAL A 193 -5.12 11.28 -1.14
CA VAL A 193 -5.60 10.59 0.07
C VAL A 193 -4.57 9.53 0.49
N ASP A 194 -4.27 9.44 1.78
CA ASP A 194 -3.28 8.49 2.30
C ASP A 194 -3.73 7.03 2.05
N LEU A 195 -2.87 6.26 1.39
CA LEU A 195 -3.11 4.87 1.01
C LEU A 195 -3.13 3.91 2.20
N ALA A 196 -2.68 4.34 3.38
CA ALA A 196 -2.73 3.55 4.60
C ALA A 196 -4.10 3.61 5.31
N LEU A 197 -5.00 4.51 4.88
CA LEU A 197 -6.29 4.69 5.52
C LEU A 197 -7.15 3.40 5.45
N PRO A 198 -7.97 3.15 6.48
CA PRO A 198 -8.85 2.00 6.51
C PRO A 198 -9.89 2.10 5.39
N ILE A 199 -10.13 0.98 4.74
CA ILE A 199 -11.12 0.85 3.66
C ILE A 199 -12.14 -0.20 4.12
N THR A 200 -13.42 0.16 4.09
CA THR A 200 -14.54 -0.75 4.34
C THR A 200 -15.44 -0.80 3.11
N GLN A 201 -16.11 -1.93 2.92
CA GLN A 201 -17.10 -2.10 1.86
C GLN A 201 -18.47 -2.33 2.48
N GLU A 202 -19.45 -1.55 2.05
CA GLU A 202 -20.85 -1.69 2.46
C GLU A 202 -21.76 -1.83 1.23
N THR A 203 -22.88 -2.52 1.40
CA THR A 203 -23.92 -2.60 0.37
C THR A 203 -25.02 -1.58 0.67
N ILE A 204 -25.26 -0.66 -0.27
CA ILE A 204 -26.32 0.35 -0.18
C ILE A 204 -27.22 0.18 -1.41
N ALA A 205 -28.52 -0.01 -1.22
CA ALA A 205 -29.50 -0.23 -2.30
C ALA A 205 -29.02 -1.26 -3.35
N SER A 206 -28.49 -2.40 -2.89
CA SER A 206 -27.95 -3.49 -3.72
C SER A 206 -26.71 -3.12 -4.57
N LYS A 207 -25.97 -2.07 -4.20
CA LYS A 207 -24.72 -1.65 -4.83
C LYS A 207 -23.59 -1.63 -3.81
N ASN A 208 -22.40 -2.03 -4.24
CA ASN A 208 -21.21 -2.03 -3.42
C ASN A 208 -20.58 -0.63 -3.37
N VAL A 209 -20.33 -0.14 -2.17
CA VAL A 209 -19.71 1.17 -1.92
C VAL A 209 -18.50 0.99 -1.03
N PHE A 210 -17.37 1.54 -1.49
CA PHE A 210 -16.15 1.62 -0.69
C PHE A 210 -16.16 2.91 0.13
N PHE A 211 -15.87 2.78 1.41
CA PHE A 211 -15.74 3.86 2.36
C PHE A 211 -14.29 3.91 2.85
N VAL A 212 -13.66 5.09 2.73
CA VAL A 212 -12.27 5.30 3.15
C VAL A 212 -12.24 6.29 4.31
N ASP A 213 -11.52 5.90 5.37
CA ASP A 213 -11.43 6.65 6.63
C ASP A 213 -12.82 7.04 7.20
N GLY A 214 -13.70 6.03 7.27
CA GLY A 214 -15.12 6.24 7.60
C GLY A 214 -15.84 6.89 6.43
N ASN A 215 -16.15 8.18 6.51
CA ASN A 215 -16.92 8.91 5.50
C ASN A 215 -16.08 9.96 4.76
N ALA A 216 -14.75 9.90 4.82
CA ALA A 216 -13.90 10.87 4.11
C ALA A 216 -14.02 10.73 2.58
N LEU A 217 -14.15 9.49 2.10
CA LEU A 217 -14.39 9.20 0.69
C LEU A 217 -15.34 8.01 0.54
N ALA A 218 -16.40 8.21 -0.23
CA ALA A 218 -17.31 7.15 -0.66
C ALA A 218 -17.16 6.94 -2.17
N ALA A 219 -16.87 5.72 -2.60
CA ALA A 219 -16.69 5.39 -4.02
C ALA A 219 -17.59 4.24 -4.45
N CYS A 220 -18.32 4.43 -5.55
CA CYS A 220 -19.19 3.42 -6.15
C CYS A 220 -18.83 3.25 -7.63
N PHE A 221 -18.34 2.07 -8.00
CA PHE A 221 -17.91 1.75 -9.37
C PHE A 221 -18.87 0.79 -10.09
N GLU A 222 -20.01 0.48 -9.47
CA GLU A 222 -21.07 -0.37 -10.01
C GLU A 222 -21.88 0.34 -11.10
N THR A 223 -22.52 -0.44 -11.97
CA THR A 223 -23.43 0.08 -13.02
C THR A 223 -24.88 0.13 -12.54
N GLY A 224 -25.73 0.89 -13.24
CA GLY A 224 -27.15 1.03 -12.90
C GLY A 224 -27.39 1.86 -11.65
N ILE A 225 -26.58 2.90 -11.44
CA ILE A 225 -26.78 3.90 -10.38
C ILE A 225 -28.07 4.67 -10.65
N ASN A 226 -29.00 4.65 -9.69
CA ASN A 226 -30.29 5.33 -9.76
C ASN A 226 -30.40 6.43 -8.68
N GLU A 227 -31.42 7.28 -8.76
CA GLU A 227 -31.60 8.38 -7.79
C GLU A 227 -31.84 7.89 -6.35
N GLU A 228 -32.47 6.73 -6.17
CA GLU A 228 -32.72 6.15 -4.85
C GLU A 228 -31.41 5.83 -4.13
N PHE A 229 -30.48 5.17 -4.82
CA PHE A 229 -29.14 4.90 -4.32
C PHE A 229 -28.39 6.20 -3.99
N VAL A 230 -28.43 7.18 -4.90
CA VAL A 230 -27.74 8.46 -4.70
C VAL A 230 -28.26 9.18 -3.46
N LYS A 231 -29.57 9.21 -3.24
CA LYS A 231 -30.19 9.81 -2.04
C LYS A 231 -29.76 9.07 -0.77
N ALA A 232 -29.76 7.73 -0.81
CA ALA A 232 -29.31 6.91 0.31
C ALA A 232 -27.83 7.17 0.66
N LEU A 233 -26.97 7.28 -0.35
CA LEU A 233 -25.55 7.57 -0.16
C LEU A 233 -25.32 9.01 0.34
N ALA A 234 -26.04 10.00 -0.19
CA ALA A 234 -25.93 11.39 0.25
C ALA A 234 -26.31 11.56 1.73
N THR A 235 -27.24 10.75 2.24
CA THR A 235 -27.64 10.75 3.67
C THR A 235 -26.50 10.30 4.60
N ARG A 236 -25.45 9.63 4.09
CA ARG A 236 -24.25 9.31 4.87
C ARG A 236 -23.31 10.51 5.05
N HIS A 237 -23.59 11.63 4.40
CA HIS A 237 -22.79 12.85 4.44
C HIS A 237 -21.29 12.62 4.21
N PRO A 238 -20.88 11.94 3.11
CA PRO A 238 -19.46 11.76 2.83
C PRO A 238 -18.80 13.10 2.49
N LEU A 239 -17.54 13.31 2.89
CA LEU A 239 -16.82 14.52 2.48
C LEU A 239 -16.61 14.57 0.97
N ARG A 240 -16.37 13.39 0.38
CA ARG A 240 -16.20 13.26 -1.06
C ARG A 240 -16.89 12.00 -1.59
N ALA A 241 -17.51 12.09 -2.75
CA ALA A 241 -18.22 10.99 -3.40
C ALA A 241 -17.72 10.81 -4.84
N VAL A 242 -17.36 9.58 -5.20
CA VAL A 242 -16.84 9.24 -6.53
C VAL A 242 -17.69 8.16 -7.18
N PHE A 243 -18.02 8.38 -8.44
CA PHE A 243 -18.82 7.46 -9.26
C PHE A 243 -18.10 7.14 -10.57
N ARG A 244 -18.37 5.96 -11.12
CA ARG A 244 -18.00 5.65 -12.51
C ARG A 244 -18.99 6.33 -13.46
N ASP A 245 -18.50 7.00 -14.50
CA ASP A 245 -19.32 7.77 -15.43
C ASP A 245 -20.26 6.88 -16.24
N ALA A 246 -19.76 5.75 -16.74
CA ALA A 246 -20.58 4.71 -17.37
C ALA A 246 -21.48 3.95 -16.37
N GLY A 247 -21.37 4.25 -15.06
CA GLY A 247 -22.13 3.58 -14.01
C GLY A 247 -23.57 4.10 -13.88
N PHE A 248 -23.90 5.27 -14.43
CA PHE A 248 -25.23 5.86 -14.30
C PHE A 248 -26.29 5.13 -15.14
N GLY A 249 -27.46 4.91 -14.55
CA GLY A 249 -28.59 4.26 -15.25
C GLY A 249 -29.23 5.15 -16.33
N SER A 250 -29.04 6.47 -16.26
CA SER A 250 -29.46 7.43 -17.28
C SER A 250 -28.72 8.77 -17.15
N ASP A 251 -28.65 9.53 -18.24
CA ASP A 251 -28.06 10.88 -18.25
C ASP A 251 -28.77 11.84 -17.28
N SER A 252 -30.07 11.64 -17.06
CA SER A 252 -30.83 12.43 -16.08
C SER A 252 -30.32 12.22 -14.65
N VAL A 253 -29.96 11.00 -14.27
CA VAL A 253 -29.39 10.72 -12.94
C VAL A 253 -28.02 11.39 -12.79
N LYS A 254 -27.19 11.34 -13.84
CA LYS A 254 -25.88 11.99 -13.88
C LYS A 254 -25.99 13.51 -13.72
N ILE A 255 -26.95 14.16 -14.37
CA ILE A 255 -27.17 15.61 -14.22
C ILE A 255 -27.72 15.94 -12.83
N ASN A 256 -28.61 15.09 -12.29
CA ASN A 256 -29.28 15.34 -11.02
C ASN A 256 -28.42 15.05 -9.79
N ILE A 257 -27.34 14.26 -9.90
CA ILE A 257 -26.54 13.83 -8.74
C ILE A 257 -26.01 14.99 -7.93
N GLU A 258 -25.42 15.99 -8.59
CA GLU A 258 -24.89 17.17 -7.90
C GLU A 258 -25.98 17.94 -7.17
N GLN A 259 -27.19 17.98 -7.72
CA GLN A 259 -28.33 18.64 -7.08
C GLN A 259 -28.81 17.86 -5.85
N ILE A 260 -28.85 16.53 -5.95
CA ILE A 260 -29.21 15.66 -4.81
C ILE A 260 -28.20 15.82 -3.67
N PHE A 261 -26.90 15.81 -3.98
CA PHE A 261 -25.86 16.07 -2.99
C PHE A 261 -25.93 17.50 -2.45
N LYS A 262 -26.13 18.54 -3.28
CA LYS A 262 -26.32 19.92 -2.80
C LYS A 262 -27.50 20.08 -1.85
N LEU A 263 -28.58 19.30 -2.03
CA LEU A 263 -29.76 19.36 -1.17
C LEU A 263 -29.56 18.61 0.16
N ILE A 264 -28.96 17.42 0.12
CA ILE A 264 -28.87 16.52 1.29
C ILE A 264 -27.54 16.70 2.03
N SER A 265 -26.43 16.81 1.31
CA SER A 265 -25.07 16.92 1.83
C SER A 265 -24.28 18.01 1.09
N PRO A 266 -24.57 19.30 1.36
CA PRO A 266 -24.06 20.43 0.57
C PRO A 266 -22.54 20.58 0.59
N THR A 267 -21.86 20.00 1.58
CA THR A 267 -20.40 20.03 1.72
C THR A 267 -19.70 18.90 0.98
N THR A 268 -20.43 17.95 0.40
CA THR A 268 -19.83 16.82 -0.32
C THR A 268 -19.30 17.26 -1.68
N GLU A 269 -18.03 16.96 -1.94
CA GLU A 269 -17.45 17.08 -3.28
C GLU A 269 -17.76 15.83 -4.11
N VAL A 270 -18.45 15.99 -5.25
CA VAL A 270 -18.85 14.88 -6.12
C VAL A 270 -17.99 14.88 -7.38
N LYS A 271 -17.50 13.71 -7.79
CA LYS A 271 -16.78 13.53 -9.06
C LYS A 271 -17.20 12.24 -9.76
N SER A 272 -17.27 12.30 -11.09
CA SER A 272 -17.46 11.13 -11.95
C SER A 272 -16.18 10.88 -12.76
N ILE A 273 -15.79 9.62 -12.90
CA ILE A 273 -14.58 9.19 -13.65
C ILE A 273 -14.89 8.14 -14.71
#